data_AF-A0A7K3WJP4-F1
#
_entry.id   AF-A0A7K3WJP4-F1
#
_cell.length_a   1.000
_cell.length_b   1.000
_cell.length_c   1.000
_cell.angle_alpha   90.00
_cell.angle_beta   90.00
_cell.angle_gamma   90.00
#
_symmetry.space_group_name_H-M   'P 1'
#
loop_
_entity.id
_entity.type
_entity.pdbx_description
1 polymer ?
#
loop_
_entity_poly.entity_id
_entity_poly.type
_entity_poly.pdbx_seq_one_letter_code
_entity_poly.pdbx_strand_id
1 'polypeptide(L)'
;LERLYMDIKTNLSQDVLFMQTVVDGSVYPVCSQTYIKEEYKEFVCNHDDDILERYLADSEISPADYWNTIIALVAKAKVYPVLHGSAM
;
A
#
# COMPACT_ATOMS: atom_id res chain seq x y z
N LEU A 1 12.44 -9.94 9.54
CA LEU A 1 11.84 -9.36 8.31
C LEU A 1 11.10 -8.07 8.61
N GLU A 2 10.15 -8.11 9.55
CA GLU A 2 9.38 -6.93 9.99
C GLU A 2 10.24 -5.72 10.38
N ARG A 3 11.32 -5.93 11.14
CA ARG A 3 12.25 -4.84 11.51
C ARG A 3 12.90 -4.16 10.31
N LEU A 4 13.25 -4.91 9.27
CA LEU A 4 13.81 -4.36 8.04
C LEU A 4 12.77 -3.51 7.30
N TYR A 5 11.51 -3.94 7.24
CA TYR A 5 10.44 -3.16 6.63
C TYR A 5 10.14 -1.87 7.39
N MET A 6 10.16 -1.93 8.72
CA MET A 6 10.04 -0.74 9.57
C MET A 6 11.21 0.21 9.36
N ASP A 7 12.44 -0.31 9.28
CA ASP A 7 13.63 0.51 9.04
C ASP A 7 13.61 1.15 7.65
N ILE A 8 13.12 0.45 6.60
CA ILE A 8 12.94 1.02 5.26
C ILE A 8 11.87 2.11 5.28
N LYS A 9 10.69 1.84 5.85
CA LYS A 9 9.59 2.80 5.93
C LYS A 9 9.98 4.06 6.72
N THR A 10 10.76 3.89 7.79
CA THR A 10 11.14 4.99 8.69
C THR A 10 12.34 5.77 8.18
N ASN A 11 13.32 5.11 7.56
CA ASN A 11 14.62 5.72 7.24
C ASN A 11 14.87 5.93 5.74
N LEU A 12 14.07 5.33 4.85
CA LEU A 12 14.26 5.44 3.40
C LEU A 12 13.26 6.40 2.74
N SER A 13 11.97 6.06 2.75
CA SER A 13 10.91 6.93 2.27
C SER A 13 9.53 6.46 2.75
N GLN A 14 8.64 7.41 2.96
CA GLN A 14 7.21 7.17 3.18
C GLN A 14 6.49 6.71 1.91
N ASP A 15 7.12 6.85 0.73
CA ASP A 15 6.58 6.47 -0.57
C ASP A 15 6.70 4.95 -0.86
N VAL A 16 7.35 4.20 0.03
CA VAL A 16 7.54 2.75 -0.15
C VAL A 16 6.30 2.00 0.32
N LEU A 17 5.76 1.17 -0.58
CA LEU A 17 4.55 0.38 -0.35
C LEU A 17 4.88 -1.12 -0.44
N PHE A 18 4.91 -1.82 0.70
CA PHE A 18 5.03 -3.28 0.68
C PHE A 18 3.72 -3.90 0.21
N MET A 19 3.75 -4.67 -0.88
CA MET A 19 2.52 -5.24 -1.49
C MET A 19 2.18 -6.63 -0.94
N GLN A 20 3.05 -7.20 -0.11
CA GLN A 20 2.96 -8.58 0.35
C GLN A 20 3.51 -8.73 1.77
N THR A 21 2.90 -9.63 2.55
CA THR A 21 3.43 -10.11 3.82
C THR A 21 3.95 -11.54 3.69
N VAL A 22 4.91 -11.91 4.53
CA VAL A 22 5.48 -13.27 4.59
C VAL A 22 5.16 -13.88 5.94
N VAL A 23 4.39 -14.97 5.94
CA VAL A 23 4.01 -15.73 7.14
C VAL A 23 4.41 -17.19 6.93
N ASP A 24 5.23 -17.73 7.83
CA ASP A 24 5.74 -19.11 7.77
C ASP A 24 6.33 -19.50 6.40
N GLY A 25 7.03 -18.56 5.76
CA GLY A 25 7.64 -18.75 4.44
C GLY A 25 6.68 -18.63 3.25
N SER A 26 5.38 -18.45 3.51
CA SER A 26 4.36 -18.22 2.48
C SER A 26 4.10 -16.72 2.27
N VAL A 27 3.86 -16.32 1.02
CA VAL A 27 3.65 -14.92 0.63
C VAL A 27 2.16 -14.66 0.43
N TYR A 28 1.64 -13.62 1.07
CA TYR A 28 0.24 -13.21 0.98
C TYR A 28 0.11 -11.76 0.51
N PRO A 29 -0.81 -11.44 -0.42
CA PRO A 29 -1.06 -10.06 -0.83
C PRO A 29 -1.70 -9.27 0.31
N VAL A 30 -1.31 -8.01 0.47
CA VAL A 30 -1.91 -7.10 1.47
C VAL A 30 -2.99 -6.20 0.88
N CYS A 31 -3.03 -6.09 -0.45
CA CYS A 31 -4.01 -5.35 -1.22
C CYS A 31 -4.28 -6.04 -2.56
N SER A 32 -5.50 -5.88 -3.07
CA SER A 32 -5.99 -6.28 -4.38
C SER A 32 -7.14 -5.36 -4.78
N GLN A 33 -7.65 -5.51 -6.00
CA GLN A 33 -8.80 -4.74 -6.47
C GLN A 33 -10.07 -4.93 -5.61
N THR A 34 -10.19 -6.05 -4.88
CA THR A 34 -11.37 -6.39 -4.07
C THR A 34 -11.10 -6.37 -2.58
N TYR A 35 -9.87 -6.08 -2.14
CA TYR A 35 -9.48 -6.12 -0.74
C TYR A 35 -8.33 -5.16 -0.46
N ILE A 36 -8.45 -4.31 0.56
CA ILE A 36 -7.36 -3.46 1.05
C ILE A 36 -7.32 -3.58 2.57
N LYS A 37 -6.17 -3.96 3.12
CA LYS A 37 -5.96 -3.98 4.58
C LYS A 37 -5.91 -2.54 5.14
N GLU A 38 -6.49 -2.30 6.31
CA GLU A 38 -6.67 -0.95 6.90
C GLU A 38 -5.42 -0.07 6.92
N GLU A 39 -4.28 -0.63 7.34
CA GLU A 39 -2.99 0.10 7.39
C GLU A 39 -2.54 0.65 6.02
N TYR A 40 -3.06 0.10 4.92
CA TYR A 40 -2.79 0.57 3.56
C TYR A 40 -3.81 1.59 3.05
N LYS A 41 -5.00 1.66 3.66
CA LYS A 41 -5.92 2.76 3.38
C LYS A 41 -5.30 4.07 3.86
N GLU A 42 -4.78 4.09 5.09
CA GLU A 42 -4.05 5.25 5.63
C GLU A 42 -2.86 5.65 4.75
N PHE A 43 -2.12 4.67 4.22
CA PHE A 43 -1.04 4.94 3.28
C PHE A 43 -1.54 5.71 2.05
N VAL A 44 -2.63 5.27 1.41
CA VAL A 44 -3.18 5.94 0.23
C VAL A 44 -3.68 7.34 0.57
N CYS A 45 -4.38 7.50 1.70
CA CYS A 45 -4.83 8.81 2.18
C CYS A 45 -3.67 9.80 2.36
N ASN A 46 -2.49 9.33 2.80
CA ASN A 46 -1.33 10.21 2.94
C ASN A 46 -0.71 10.66 1.60
N HIS A 47 -1.08 10.05 0.48
CA HIS A 47 -0.47 10.30 -0.84
C HIS A 47 -1.46 10.84 -1.88
N ASP A 48 -2.76 10.89 -1.57
CA ASP A 48 -3.82 11.36 -2.46
C ASP A 48 -4.90 12.11 -1.68
N ASP A 49 -4.96 13.43 -1.89
CA ASP A 49 -5.85 14.34 -1.16
C ASP A 49 -7.33 14.03 -1.42
N ASP A 50 -7.70 13.59 -2.63
CA ASP A 50 -9.09 13.27 -2.98
C ASP A 50 -9.59 12.05 -2.18
N ILE A 51 -8.73 11.02 -2.02
CA ILE A 51 -9.04 9.87 -1.17
C ILE A 51 -9.07 10.27 0.30
N LEU A 52 -8.13 11.10 0.76
CA LEU A 52 -8.11 11.60 2.13
C LEU A 52 -9.40 12.37 2.49
N GLU A 53 -9.84 13.28 1.62
CA GLU A 53 -11.06 14.05 1.82
C GLU A 53 -12.29 13.14 1.94
N ARG A 54 -12.42 12.15 1.04
CA ARG A 54 -13.50 11.16 1.11
C ARG A 54 -13.45 10.33 2.40
N TYR A 55 -12.25 9.96 2.85
CA TYR A 55 -12.05 9.16 4.05
C TYR A 55 -12.45 9.95 5.29
N LEU A 56 -12.02 11.21 5.39
CA LEU A 56 -12.37 12.11 6.50
C LEU A 56 -13.86 12.47 6.52
N ALA A 57 -14.52 12.50 5.36
CA ALA A 57 -15.94 12.71 5.24
C ALA A 57 -16.80 11.47 5.55
N ASP A 58 -16.18 10.35 5.97
CA ASP A 58 -16.84 9.05 6.18
C ASP A 58 -17.66 8.60 4.96
N SER A 59 -17.19 8.96 3.76
CA SER A 59 -17.80 8.55 2.50
C SER A 59 -17.43 7.10 2.19
N GLU A 60 -18.32 6.38 1.50
CA GLU A 60 -17.99 5.05 1.03
C GLU A 60 -16.85 5.11 0.00
N ILE A 61 -15.75 4.41 0.29
CA ILE A 61 -14.60 4.24 -0.60
C ILE A 61 -14.41 2.74 -0.81
N SER A 62 -14.59 2.30 -2.05
CA SER A 62 -14.46 0.89 -2.39
C SER A 62 -12.99 0.45 -2.40
N PRO A 63 -12.69 -0.85 -2.19
CA PRO A 63 -11.34 -1.37 -2.41
C PRO A 63 -10.77 -1.04 -3.79
N ALA A 64 -11.63 -0.97 -4.82
CA ALA A 64 -11.23 -0.62 -6.18
C ALA A 64 -10.77 0.85 -6.30
N ASP A 65 -11.37 1.78 -5.55
CA ASP A 65 -10.96 3.18 -5.54
C ASP A 65 -9.53 3.33 -5.00
N TYR A 66 -9.24 2.71 -3.86
CA TYR A 66 -7.88 2.66 -3.30
C TYR A 66 -6.90 1.98 -4.25
N TRP A 67 -7.28 0.83 -4.82
CA TRP A 67 -6.43 0.09 -5.77
C TRP A 67 -6.08 0.91 -7.01
N ASN A 68 -7.06 1.58 -7.63
CA ASN A 68 -6.85 2.44 -8.79
C ASN A 68 -5.97 3.64 -8.44
N THR A 69 -6.11 4.19 -7.23
CA THR A 69 -5.26 5.28 -6.74
C THR A 69 -3.82 4.80 -6.57
N ILE A 70 -3.58 3.62 -5.99
CA ILE A 70 -2.24 3.02 -5.92
C ILE A 70 -1.63 2.89 -7.31
N ILE A 71 -2.37 2.34 -8.28
CA ILE A 71 -1.88 2.23 -9.68
C ILE A 71 -1.51 3.62 -10.23
N ALA A 72 -2.34 4.63 -10.01
CA ALA A 72 -2.09 5.99 -10.49
C ALA A 72 -0.84 6.61 -9.82
N LEU A 73 -0.64 6.39 -8.52
CA LEU A 73 0.53 6.86 -7.78
C LEU A 73 1.82 6.20 -8.27
N VAL A 74 1.78 4.88 -8.51
CA VAL A 74 2.90 4.12 -9.09
C VAL A 74 3.23 4.60 -10.50
N ALA A 75 2.21 4.79 -11.35
CA ALA A 75 2.40 5.29 -12.72
C ALA A 75 3.02 6.70 -12.75
N LYS A 76 2.79 7.51 -11.71
CA LYS A 76 3.37 8.85 -11.54
C LYS A 76 4.72 8.84 -10.80
N ALA A 77 5.27 7.67 -10.47
CA ALA A 77 6.48 7.50 -9.67
C ALA A 77 6.42 8.23 -8.30
N LYS A 78 5.22 8.30 -7.71
CA LYS A 78 5.01 8.84 -6.36
C LYS A 78 5.04 7.76 -5.28
N VAL A 79 4.82 6.51 -5.65
CA VAL A 79 4.83 5.35 -4.75
C VAL A 79 5.60 4.22 -5.41
N TYR A 80 6.38 3.50 -4.60
CA TYR A 80 7.27 2.44 -5.05
C TYR A 80 6.85 1.10 -4.44
N PRO A 81 6.20 0.21 -5.20
CA PRO A 81 5.74 -1.06 -4.68
C PRO A 81 6.91 -2.02 -4.49
N VAL A 82 6.97 -2.66 -3.33
CA VAL A 82 7.97 -3.69 -3.01
C VAL A 82 7.26 -5.05 -2.95
N LEU A 83 7.78 -5.99 -3.72
CA LEU A 83 7.33 -7.36 -3.78
C LEU A 83 8.43 -8.32 -3.29
N HIS A 84 8.01 -9.45 -2.76
CA HIS A 84 8.85 -10.53 -2.27
C HIS A 84 8.65 -11.77 -3.13
N GLY A 85 9.73 -12.49 -3.41
CA GLY A 85 9.68 -13.73 -4.15
C GLY A 85 11.07 -14.32 -4.37
N SER A 86 11.09 -15.55 -4.87
CA SER A 86 12.29 -16.18 -5.42
C SER A 86 12.07 -16.37 -6.92
N ALA A 87 13.05 -15.96 -7.74
CA ALA A 87 12.99 -16.13 -9.19
C ALA A 87 13.44 -17.53 -9.65
N MET A 88 13.82 -18.41 -8.71
CA MET A 88 14.49 -19.69 -8.93
C MET A 88 13.61 -20.72 -9.65
#